data_AF-A0A945YKW4-F1
#
_entry.id   AF-A0A945YKW4-F1
#
_cell.length_a   1.000
_cell.length_b   1.000
_cell.length_c   1.000
_cell.angle_alpha   90.00
_cell.angle_beta   90.00
_cell.angle_gamma   90.00
#
_symmetry.space_group_name_H-M   'P 1'
#
loop_
_entity.id
_entity.type
_entity.pdbx_description
1 polymer ?
#
loop_
_entity_poly.entity_id
_entity_poly.type
_entity_poly.pdbx_seq_one_letter_code
_entity_poly.pdbx_strand_id
1 'polypeptide(L)'
;MRALTPYFSNMSGNWTAGVPLPGGDFPVDGFGQLLSDIEEKYPFLPDGVAWRLARAYGTDTWVILGEARSLDDLGEDFGAGVYAVELNWCIKREWVFSAEDFVWRRTRRGLLLSTEQVTKINNYVELNRVRLTT
;
A
#
# COMPACT_ATOMS: atom_id res chain seq x y z
N MET A 1 3.72 -0.48 -28.44
CA MET A 1 3.26 0.70 -29.22
C MET A 1 3.00 0.39 -30.70
N ARG A 2 3.91 -0.30 -31.42
CA ARG A 2 3.85 -0.49 -32.90
C ARG A 2 2.51 -0.95 -33.50
N ALA A 3 1.80 -1.90 -32.87
CA ALA A 3 0.56 -2.44 -33.43
C ALA A 3 -0.62 -1.44 -33.42
N LEU A 4 -0.59 -0.47 -32.50
CA LEU A 4 -1.66 0.53 -32.34
C LEU A 4 -1.36 1.84 -33.10
N THR A 5 -0.10 2.09 -33.45
CA THR A 5 0.34 3.33 -34.13
C THR A 5 -0.48 3.71 -35.37
N PRO A 6 -0.92 2.78 -36.24
CA PRO A 6 -1.73 3.15 -37.42
C PRO A 6 -3.09 3.77 -37.09
N TYR A 7 -3.61 3.56 -35.88
CA TYR A 7 -4.95 3.99 -35.48
C TYR A 7 -4.95 5.27 -34.62
N PHE A 8 -3.78 5.74 -34.19
CA PHE A 8 -3.64 6.91 -33.31
C PHE A 8 -2.56 7.86 -33.85
N SER A 9 -2.99 8.96 -34.47
CA SER A 9 -2.12 9.92 -35.18
C SER A 9 -1.10 10.64 -34.29
N ASN A 10 -1.37 10.78 -33.00
CA ASN A 10 -0.52 11.48 -32.03
C ASN A 10 0.00 10.57 -30.91
N MET A 11 0.26 9.29 -31.22
CA MET A 11 0.76 8.33 -30.23
C MET A 11 2.23 8.60 -29.90
N SER A 12 2.53 8.79 -28.61
CA SER A 12 3.90 8.99 -28.11
C SER A 12 4.79 7.76 -28.33
N GLY A 13 6.10 7.93 -28.25
CA GLY A 13 7.08 6.84 -28.38
C GLY A 13 7.09 5.89 -27.18
N ASN A 14 7.99 4.90 -27.22
CA ASN A 14 8.22 4.03 -26.06
C ASN A 14 8.81 4.85 -24.90
N TRP A 15 8.21 4.75 -23.71
CA TRP A 15 8.61 5.56 -22.55
C TRP A 15 8.84 4.76 -21.26
N THR A 16 8.32 3.54 -21.15
CA THR A 16 8.25 2.80 -19.87
C THR A 16 9.59 2.32 -19.34
N ALA A 17 10.62 2.20 -20.17
CA ALA A 17 11.91 1.62 -19.76
C ALA A 17 12.69 2.48 -18.74
N GLY A 18 12.44 3.79 -18.71
CA GLY A 18 13.14 4.73 -17.84
C GLY A 18 12.29 5.35 -16.75
N VAL A 19 11.06 4.87 -16.55
CA VAL A 19 10.14 5.42 -15.56
C VAL A 19 9.88 4.38 -14.48
N PRO A 20 10.11 4.70 -13.19
CA PRO A 20 9.83 3.78 -12.11
C PRO A 20 8.33 3.46 -12.05
N LEU A 21 8.01 2.23 -11.68
CA LEU A 21 6.64 1.88 -11.31
C LEU A 21 6.26 2.57 -9.99
N PRO A 22 4.96 2.81 -9.73
CA PRO A 22 4.51 3.35 -8.45
C PRO A 22 5.08 2.59 -7.26
N GLY A 23 5.48 3.31 -6.21
CA GLY A 23 6.19 2.79 -5.05
C GLY A 23 7.66 2.42 -5.29
N GLY A 24 8.09 2.27 -6.54
CA GLY A 24 9.46 1.87 -6.93
C GLY A 24 10.41 3.03 -7.22
N ASP A 25 10.10 4.26 -6.78
CA ASP A 25 10.90 5.45 -7.05
C ASP A 25 12.10 5.56 -6.09
N PHE A 26 12.98 4.57 -6.15
CA PHE A 26 14.23 4.51 -5.40
C PHE A 26 15.26 3.64 -6.14
N PRO A 27 16.57 3.77 -5.86
CA PRO A 27 17.61 2.98 -6.52
C PRO A 27 17.41 1.47 -6.32
N VAL A 28 17.91 0.65 -7.25
CA VAL A 28 17.80 -0.83 -7.20
C VAL A 28 18.40 -1.41 -5.92
N ASP A 29 19.49 -0.82 -5.43
CA ASP A 29 20.18 -1.13 -4.17
C ASP A 29 19.76 -0.22 -2.99
N GLY A 30 18.79 0.67 -3.21
CA GLY A 30 18.34 1.71 -2.27
C GLY A 30 17.38 1.23 -1.18
N PHE A 31 16.97 -0.04 -1.16
CA PHE A 31 15.99 -0.54 -0.18
C PHE A 31 16.47 -0.37 1.27
N GLY A 32 17.77 -0.61 1.54
CA GLY A 32 18.32 -0.47 2.89
C GLY A 32 18.23 0.96 3.41
N GLN A 33 18.49 1.94 2.55
CA GLN A 33 18.36 3.36 2.89
C GLN A 33 16.90 3.73 3.13
N LEU A 34 15.99 3.35 2.22
CA LEU A 34 14.56 3.62 2.37
C LEU A 34 14.01 3.09 3.70
N LEU A 35 14.38 1.85 4.07
CA LEU A 35 13.97 1.28 5.34
C LEU A 35 14.51 2.06 6.54
N SER A 36 15.80 2.38 6.53
CA SER A 36 16.43 3.16 7.60
C SER A 36 15.74 4.50 7.78
N ASP A 37 15.42 5.20 6.69
CA ASP A 37 14.76 6.50 6.73
C ASP A 37 13.34 6.37 7.33
N ILE A 38 12.60 5.30 6.98
CA ILE A 38 11.26 5.05 7.51
C ILE A 38 11.33 4.76 9.02
N GLU A 39 12.26 3.91 9.45
CA GLU A 39 12.47 3.56 10.86
C GLU A 39 12.90 4.78 11.69
N GLU A 40 13.73 5.66 11.13
CA GLU A 40 14.13 6.92 11.77
C GLU A 40 12.96 7.89 11.90
N LYS A 41 12.12 8.04 10.85
CA LYS A 41 10.99 8.97 10.86
C LYS A 41 9.83 8.48 11.75
N TYR A 42 9.60 7.17 11.81
CA TYR A 42 8.48 6.58 12.55
C TYR A 42 8.98 5.57 13.61
N PRO A 43 9.73 6.02 14.63
CA PRO A 43 10.40 5.15 15.60
C PRO A 43 9.42 4.43 16.55
N PHE A 44 8.14 4.82 16.53
CA PHE A 44 7.08 4.19 17.31
C PHE A 44 6.46 2.96 16.63
N LEU A 45 6.84 2.66 15.38
CA LEU A 45 6.33 1.48 14.68
C LEU A 45 6.79 0.20 15.39
N PRO A 46 5.92 -0.81 15.53
CA PRO A 46 6.33 -2.09 16.07
C PRO A 46 7.34 -2.78 15.15
N ASP A 47 8.16 -3.65 15.75
CA ASP A 47 9.20 -4.40 15.05
C ASP A 47 8.70 -5.05 13.75
N GLY A 48 9.40 -4.77 12.65
CA GLY A 48 9.11 -5.35 11.34
C GLY A 48 7.96 -4.70 10.56
N VAL A 49 7.19 -3.77 11.15
CA VAL A 49 6.12 -3.06 10.41
C VAL A 49 6.70 -2.15 9.33
N ALA A 50 7.76 -1.38 9.66
CA ALA A 50 8.45 -0.53 8.69
C ALA A 50 8.99 -1.35 7.50
N TRP A 51 9.70 -2.44 7.79
CA TRP A 51 10.21 -3.37 6.77
C TRP A 51 9.08 -3.92 5.89
N ARG A 52 7.98 -4.34 6.50
CA ARG A 52 6.83 -4.92 5.79
C ARG A 52 6.19 -3.90 4.85
N LEU A 53 5.94 -2.68 5.33
CA LEU A 53 5.36 -1.61 4.53
C LEU A 53 6.30 -1.23 3.38
N ALA A 54 7.59 -1.02 3.66
CA ALA A 54 8.59 -0.72 2.64
C ALA A 54 8.69 -1.81 1.56
N ARG A 55 8.52 -3.09 1.94
CA ARG A 55 8.51 -4.21 0.96
C ARG A 55 7.25 -4.27 0.12
N ALA A 56 6.10 -3.91 0.68
CA ALA A 56 4.82 -3.97 -0.01
C ALA A 56 4.58 -2.75 -0.90
N TYR A 57 4.96 -1.55 -0.42
CA TYR A 57 4.57 -0.27 -0.97
C TYR A 57 5.75 0.60 -1.40
N GLY A 58 6.98 0.25 -1.02
CA GLY A 58 8.17 1.05 -1.32
C GLY A 58 8.00 2.50 -0.84
N THR A 59 8.23 3.47 -1.72
CA THR A 59 8.13 4.90 -1.40
C THR A 59 6.71 5.36 -1.08
N ASP A 60 5.67 4.61 -1.46
CA ASP A 60 4.31 4.95 -1.07
C ASP A 60 4.08 4.81 0.45
N THR A 61 4.97 4.10 1.16
CA THR A 61 4.99 4.02 2.65
C THR A 61 4.98 5.41 3.29
N TRP A 62 5.67 6.39 2.69
CA TRP A 62 5.68 7.78 3.16
C TRP A 62 4.29 8.40 3.18
N VAL A 63 3.47 8.08 2.19
CA VAL A 63 2.12 8.61 2.06
C VAL A 63 1.14 7.83 2.94
N ILE A 64 1.36 6.51 3.10
CA ILE A 64 0.57 5.66 3.99
C ILE A 64 0.70 6.14 5.45
N LEU A 65 1.94 6.33 5.92
CA LEU A 65 2.21 6.74 7.30
C LEU A 65 2.02 8.25 7.52
N GLY A 66 2.23 9.06 6.48
CA GLY A 66 1.97 10.50 6.50
C GLY A 66 2.65 11.20 7.67
N GLU A 67 1.85 11.92 8.47
CA GLU A 67 2.30 12.71 9.62
C GLU A 67 2.06 12.00 10.96
N ALA A 68 1.81 10.68 10.97
CA ALA A 68 1.64 9.91 12.19
C ALA A 68 2.86 10.04 13.11
N ARG A 69 2.62 10.27 14.41
CA ARG A 69 3.65 10.47 15.44
C ARG A 69 3.57 9.44 16.57
N SER A 70 2.57 8.57 16.52
CA SER A 70 2.27 7.56 17.53
C SER A 70 1.48 6.40 16.94
N LEU A 71 1.40 5.29 17.68
CA LEU A 71 0.56 4.15 17.30
C LEU A 71 -0.92 4.55 17.17
N ASP A 72 -1.39 5.45 18.03
CA ASP A 72 -2.78 5.93 18.01
C ASP A 72 -3.11 6.67 16.71
N ASP A 73 -2.13 7.37 16.12
CA ASP A 73 -2.30 8.05 14.82
C ASP A 73 -2.45 7.07 13.64
N LEU A 74 -2.06 5.80 13.80
CA LEU A 74 -2.25 4.76 12.78
C LEU A 74 -3.70 4.24 12.75
N GLY A 75 -4.48 4.56 13.79
CA GLY A 75 -5.85 4.10 13.98
C GLY A 75 -5.95 2.65 14.47
N GLU A 76 -7.08 2.01 14.19
CA GLU A 76 -7.37 0.66 14.68
C GLU A 76 -6.29 -0.37 14.26
N ASP A 77 -5.88 -1.21 15.21
CA ASP A 77 -5.01 -2.37 14.98
C ASP A 77 -5.85 -3.61 14.68
N PHE A 78 -5.68 -4.16 13.48
CA PHE A 78 -6.36 -5.37 13.02
C PHE A 78 -5.55 -6.65 13.31
N GLY A 79 -4.34 -6.52 13.82
CA GLY A 79 -3.38 -7.59 14.04
C GLY A 79 -2.37 -7.74 12.90
N ALA A 80 -1.32 -8.54 13.14
CA ALA A 80 -0.26 -8.84 12.17
C ALA A 80 0.41 -7.60 11.54
N GLY A 81 0.43 -6.48 12.27
CA GLY A 81 0.98 -5.19 11.85
C GLY A 81 0.13 -4.44 10.84
N VAL A 82 -1.17 -4.75 10.74
CA VAL A 82 -2.14 -4.06 9.87
C VAL A 82 -2.88 -3.01 10.68
N TYR A 83 -2.76 -1.76 10.24
CA TYR A 83 -3.42 -0.61 10.86
C TYR A 83 -4.39 0.07 9.88
N ALA A 84 -5.35 0.82 10.42
CA ALA A 84 -6.36 1.53 9.65
C ALA A 84 -5.78 2.42 8.53
N VAL A 85 -4.65 3.10 8.76
CA VAL A 85 -3.99 3.93 7.73
C VAL A 85 -3.60 3.14 6.46
N GLU A 86 -3.18 1.88 6.61
CA GLU A 86 -2.86 1.02 5.48
C GLU A 86 -4.12 0.59 4.73
N LEU A 87 -5.18 0.20 5.45
CA LEU A 87 -6.46 -0.12 4.82
C LEU A 87 -7.03 1.08 4.06
N ASN A 88 -6.95 2.28 4.64
CA ASN A 88 -7.40 3.51 4.00
C ASN A 88 -6.64 3.80 2.70
N TRP A 89 -5.32 3.58 2.68
CA TRP A 89 -4.53 3.65 1.46
C TRP A 89 -5.03 2.66 0.41
N CYS A 90 -5.13 1.38 0.79
CA CYS A 90 -5.51 0.33 -0.14
C CYS A 90 -6.94 0.50 -0.70
N ILE A 91 -7.88 0.98 0.11
CA ILE A 91 -9.25 1.34 -0.33
C ILE A 91 -9.19 2.49 -1.33
N LYS A 92 -8.46 3.57 -1.00
CA LYS A 92 -8.44 4.80 -1.78
C LYS A 92 -7.66 4.69 -3.09
N ARG A 93 -6.58 3.91 -3.12
CA ARG A 93 -5.60 3.91 -4.21
C ARG A 93 -5.33 2.56 -4.84
N GLU A 94 -5.72 1.47 -4.19
CA GLU A 94 -5.43 0.12 -4.67
C GLU A 94 -6.68 -0.72 -4.92
N TRP A 95 -7.87 -0.10 -5.00
CA TRP A 95 -9.13 -0.78 -5.31
C TRP A 95 -9.41 -1.98 -4.41
N VAL A 96 -9.20 -1.84 -3.10
CA VAL A 96 -9.64 -2.84 -2.11
C VAL A 96 -11.13 -2.62 -1.81
N PHE A 97 -11.95 -3.64 -2.12
CA PHE A 97 -13.41 -3.61 -1.91
C PHE A 97 -13.90 -4.66 -0.90
N SER A 98 -13.03 -5.57 -0.49
CA SER A 98 -13.28 -6.66 0.45
C SER A 98 -12.02 -7.00 1.25
N ALA A 99 -12.15 -7.75 2.34
CA ALA A 99 -10.98 -8.29 3.02
C ALA A 99 -10.14 -9.19 2.11
N GLU A 100 -10.75 -9.94 1.18
CA GLU A 100 -10.03 -10.83 0.26
C GLU A 100 -9.04 -10.06 -0.63
N ASP A 101 -9.43 -8.88 -1.13
CA ASP A 101 -8.54 -7.99 -1.88
C ASP A 101 -7.29 -7.65 -1.07
N PHE A 102 -7.49 -7.30 0.19
CA PHE A 102 -6.41 -6.86 1.05
C PHE A 102 -5.51 -8.01 1.49
N VAL A 103 -6.08 -9.08 2.07
CA VAL A 103 -5.31 -10.11 2.79
C VAL A 103 -4.61 -11.12 1.88
N TRP A 104 -5.07 -11.25 0.62
CA TRP A 104 -4.54 -12.23 -0.35
C TRP A 104 -3.97 -11.63 -1.63
N ARG A 105 -4.50 -10.49 -2.12
CA ARG A 105 -4.03 -9.88 -3.37
C ARG A 105 -3.02 -8.76 -3.13
N ARG A 106 -3.37 -7.76 -2.32
CA ARG A 106 -2.47 -6.62 -2.00
C ARG A 106 -1.39 -7.02 -1.01
N THR A 107 -1.78 -7.81 -0.03
CA THR A 107 -0.89 -8.34 0.97
C THR A 107 -1.01 -9.86 1.03
N ARG A 108 -0.19 -10.48 1.88
CA ARG A 108 -0.34 -11.89 2.28
C ARG A 108 -0.64 -12.01 3.76
N ARG A 109 -1.34 -11.02 4.35
CA ARG A 109 -1.65 -11.00 5.79
C ARG A 109 -2.66 -12.08 6.19
N GLY A 110 -3.39 -12.65 5.24
CA GLY A 110 -4.29 -13.78 5.49
C GLY A 110 -3.58 -15.04 6.01
N LEU A 111 -2.25 -15.12 5.88
CA LEU A 111 -1.44 -16.20 6.47
C LEU A 111 -1.23 -16.07 7.99
N LEU A 112 -1.47 -14.89 8.55
CA LEU A 112 -1.17 -14.59 9.96
C LEU A 112 -2.41 -14.18 10.75
N LEU A 113 -3.41 -13.60 10.08
CA LEU A 113 -4.62 -13.11 10.71
C LEU A 113 -5.58 -14.27 11.02
N SER A 114 -6.25 -14.20 12.18
CA SER A 114 -7.37 -15.09 12.50
C SER A 114 -8.60 -14.77 11.67
N THR A 115 -9.56 -15.70 11.63
CA THR A 115 -10.85 -15.49 10.96
C THR A 115 -11.58 -14.24 11.48
N GLU A 116 -11.56 -14.03 12.80
CA GLU A 116 -12.19 -12.86 13.44
C GLU A 116 -11.51 -11.55 13.02
N GLN A 117 -10.18 -11.54 12.91
CA GLN A 117 -9.43 -10.38 12.43
C GLN A 117 -9.73 -10.08 10.96
N VAL A 118 -9.81 -11.11 10.12
CA VAL A 118 -10.22 -10.95 8.71
C VAL A 118 -11.64 -10.41 8.61
N THR A 119 -12.57 -10.86 9.45
CA THR A 119 -13.93 -10.29 9.52
C THR A 119 -13.92 -8.82 9.91
N LYS A 120 -13.10 -8.42 10.90
CA LYS A 120 -12.95 -7.00 11.27
C LYS A 120 -12.45 -6.16 10.11
N ILE A 121 -11.43 -6.62 9.38
CA ILE A 121 -10.93 -5.95 8.18
C ILE A 121 -12.06 -5.81 7.14
N ASN A 122 -12.84 -6.87 6.90
CA ASN A 122 -13.92 -6.81 5.92
C ASN A 122 -14.95 -5.74 6.29
N ASN A 123 -15.37 -5.71 7.55
CA ASN A 123 -16.31 -4.72 8.04
C ASN A 123 -15.75 -3.30 7.90
N TYR A 124 -14.47 -3.10 8.21
CA TYR A 124 -13.82 -1.79 8.04
C TYR A 124 -13.79 -1.36 6.58
N VAL A 125 -13.43 -2.26 5.66
CA VAL A 125 -13.42 -1.99 4.21
C VAL A 125 -14.82 -1.65 3.71
N GLU A 126 -15.85 -2.39 4.12
CA GLU A 126 -17.23 -2.14 3.71
C GLU A 126 -17.79 -0.79 4.20
N LEU A 127 -17.40 -0.37 5.40
CA LEU A 127 -17.79 0.92 5.99
C LEU A 127 -17.08 2.10 5.31
N ASN A 128 -15.81 1.93 4.94
CA ASN A 128 -14.97 3.03 4.46
C ASN A 128 -14.83 3.10 2.93
N ARG A 129 -15.32 2.10 2.18
CA ARG A 129 -15.39 2.21 0.73
C ARG A 129 -16.38 3.30 0.35
N VAL A 130 -15.90 4.27 -0.44
CA VAL A 130 -16.81 5.23 -1.10
C VAL A 130 -17.70 4.42 -2.02
N ARG A 131 -19.01 4.40 -1.77
CA ARG A 131 -19.95 3.91 -2.78
C ARG A 131 -19.75 4.81 -3.99
N LEU A 132 -19.24 4.24 -5.08
CA LEU A 132 -19.35 4.85 -6.41
C LEU A 132 -20.84 4.84 -6.74
N THR A 133 -21.61 5.76 -6.16
CA THR A 133 -22.96 6.05 -6.60
C THR A 133 -22.82 6.70 -7.97
N THR A 134 -23.03 5.89 -9.00
CA THR A 134 -23.37 6.30 -10.37
C THR A 134 -24.54 7.27 -10.40
#